data_AF-A0A8C9BBF4-F1
#
_entry.id   AF-A0A8C9BBF4-F1
#
_cell.length_a   1.000
_cell.length_b   1.000
_cell.length_c   1.000
_cell.angle_alpha   90.00
_cell.angle_beta   90.00
_cell.angle_gamma   90.00
#
_symmetry.space_group_name_H-M   'P 1'
#
loop_
_entity.id
_entity.type
_entity.pdbx_description
1 polymer ?
#
loop_
_entity_poly.entity_id
_entity_poly.type
_entity_poly.pdbx_seq_one_letter_code
_entity_poly.pdbx_strand_id
1 'polypeptide(L)'
;MFALGLPFFALLVASVESHLGVLGPKNVSQKDAEFERTYVDEVNSELVNIYTFNHTVTRNRTEGVRVSVNVLNKQKGAPLLFVVRQKEAVVSFQVPLILRGMFQRKYLYQKVERTLCQPPTKNESEVQFFYVDVSTLSPVNTTYQLRVSRMDDFVLRTGEQFSFNTTAAQPQYFKYEFPEGVDSVIVKVTSNKAFPCSVISIQDVLCPVYDLDNNVAFIGMYQTMTKKAAITVQRKDFPSNSFYVVVVVKTEDQACGGSLPFYPFIEDEPVDQGHRQKTLSVLVSRAVTCECGIGGILRLPFWFVSGFRPCRQRKKSLLVAVDRACPESGHPRVLADSFPGSSPYEGYNYGSFENGSGSTGSTDGLVGSAGPGDLSYNYQDHSLDPVGTRPRLGLHELCGGGRL
;
A
#
# COMPACT_ATOMS: atom_id res chain seq x y z
N MET A 1 12.40 -93.25 17.08
CA MET A 1 12.15 -92.44 15.87
C MET A 1 12.30 -90.97 16.24
N PHE A 2 12.63 -90.13 15.25
CA PHE A 2 12.80 -88.67 15.29
C PHE A 2 11.67 -87.90 16.03
N ALA A 3 11.83 -86.65 16.50
CA ALA A 3 12.84 -85.61 16.19
C ALA A 3 13.09 -84.66 17.38
N LEU A 4 14.21 -83.91 17.35
CA LEU A 4 14.34 -82.66 18.12
C LEU A 4 13.51 -81.55 17.47
N GLY A 5 12.88 -80.69 18.28
CA GLY A 5 12.25 -79.44 17.82
C GLY A 5 12.81 -78.23 18.56
N LEU A 6 13.59 -77.40 17.87
CA LEU A 6 13.99 -76.07 18.35
C LEU A 6 12.81 -75.08 18.23
N PRO A 7 12.57 -74.21 19.23
CA PRO A 7 11.68 -73.08 19.05
C PRO A 7 12.40 -71.95 18.30
N PHE A 8 11.96 -71.63 17.08
CA PHE A 8 12.39 -70.43 16.37
C PHE A 8 11.81 -69.19 17.05
N PHE A 9 12.67 -68.35 17.64
CA PHE A 9 12.29 -67.01 18.09
C PHE A 9 12.20 -66.07 16.88
N ALA A 10 10.99 -65.88 16.35
CA ALA A 10 10.74 -64.90 15.30
C ALA A 10 10.63 -63.49 15.91
N LEU A 11 11.70 -62.69 15.83
CA LEU A 11 11.64 -61.27 16.14
C LEU A 11 10.83 -60.55 15.05
N LEU A 12 9.59 -60.18 15.36
CA LEU A 12 8.80 -59.24 14.56
C LEU A 12 9.38 -57.84 14.72
N VAL A 13 10.31 -57.48 13.83
CA VAL A 13 10.70 -56.07 13.64
C VAL A 13 9.54 -55.37 12.94
N ALA A 14 8.70 -54.68 13.72
CA ALA A 14 7.73 -53.75 13.17
C ALA A 14 8.49 -52.56 12.56
N SER A 15 8.55 -52.49 11.22
CA SER A 15 8.93 -51.26 10.53
C SER A 15 7.90 -50.20 10.89
N VAL A 16 8.26 -49.29 11.80
CA VAL A 16 7.56 -48.02 11.93
C VAL A 16 7.98 -47.21 10.72
N GLU A 17 7.16 -47.30 9.66
CA GLU A 17 7.34 -46.53 8.44
C GLU A 17 7.16 -45.05 8.78
N SER A 18 8.26 -44.41 9.19
CA SER A 18 8.30 -42.97 9.42
C SER A 18 8.07 -42.28 8.08
N HIS A 19 6.85 -41.76 7.86
CA HIS A 19 6.50 -40.92 6.72
C HIS A 19 7.25 -39.58 6.77
N LEU A 20 8.57 -39.63 6.59
CA LEU A 20 9.41 -38.49 6.32
C LEU A 20 9.06 -38.00 4.91
N GLY A 21 8.50 -36.80 4.83
CA GLY A 21 7.79 -36.33 3.63
C GLY A 21 8.68 -36.24 2.39
N VAL A 22 8.51 -37.18 1.46
CA VAL A 22 8.94 -37.03 0.07
C VAL A 22 7.75 -36.46 -0.70
N LEU A 23 7.66 -35.13 -0.75
CA LEU A 23 6.88 -34.46 -1.80
C LEU A 23 7.55 -34.82 -3.13
N GLY A 24 6.89 -35.69 -3.90
CA GLY A 24 7.32 -36.02 -5.26
C GLY A 24 7.39 -34.77 -6.16
N PRO A 25 8.04 -34.87 -7.33
CA PRO A 25 8.10 -33.76 -8.27
C PRO A 25 6.68 -33.29 -8.61
N LYS A 26 6.36 -32.04 -8.25
CA LYS A 26 5.06 -31.45 -8.59
C LYS A 26 4.92 -31.39 -10.11
N ASN A 27 3.75 -31.76 -10.61
CA ASN A 27 3.39 -31.62 -12.01
C ASN A 27 3.32 -30.13 -12.35
N VAL A 28 4.01 -29.70 -13.40
CA VAL A 28 4.02 -28.30 -13.85
C VAL A 28 3.37 -28.20 -15.22
N SER A 29 2.24 -27.49 -15.30
CA SER A 29 1.61 -27.12 -16.57
C SER A 29 2.08 -25.72 -16.96
N GLN A 30 3.00 -25.63 -17.92
CA GLN A 30 3.41 -24.36 -18.51
C GLN A 30 2.55 -24.00 -19.73
N LYS A 31 2.12 -22.75 -19.84
CA LYS A 31 1.27 -22.24 -20.92
C LYS A 31 1.82 -20.90 -21.42
N ASP A 32 2.04 -20.78 -22.73
CA ASP A 32 2.23 -19.47 -23.36
C ASP A 32 0.89 -18.74 -23.40
N ALA A 33 0.86 -17.54 -22.83
CA ALA A 33 -0.36 -16.84 -22.47
C ALA A 33 -0.51 -15.49 -23.17
N GLU A 34 -1.76 -15.15 -23.46
CA GLU A 34 -2.14 -14.00 -24.26
C GLU A 34 -2.82 -12.95 -23.38
N PHE A 35 -2.57 -11.67 -23.69
CA PHE A 35 -3.28 -10.57 -23.06
C PHE A 35 -4.77 -10.59 -23.39
N GLU A 36 -5.58 -10.03 -22.50
CA GLU A 36 -7.05 -9.96 -22.55
C GLU A 36 -7.80 -11.29 -22.49
N ARG A 37 -7.12 -12.43 -22.73
CA ARG A 37 -7.68 -13.76 -22.59
C ARG A 37 -7.93 -14.10 -21.13
N THR A 38 -9.11 -14.68 -20.86
CA THR A 38 -9.45 -15.21 -19.53
C THR A 38 -9.22 -16.71 -19.53
N TYR A 39 -8.31 -17.16 -18.68
CA TYR A 39 -8.03 -18.56 -18.41
C TYR A 39 -8.89 -19.01 -17.23
N VAL A 40 -9.56 -20.16 -17.36
CA VAL A 40 -10.30 -20.81 -16.28
C VAL A 40 -9.69 -22.19 -16.11
N ASP A 41 -8.98 -22.38 -15.01
CA ASP A 41 -8.08 -23.51 -14.80
C ASP A 41 -8.14 -23.99 -13.34
N GLU A 42 -7.55 -25.14 -13.07
CA GLU A 42 -7.51 -25.77 -11.74
C GLU A 42 -6.07 -26.06 -11.32
N VAL A 43 -5.83 -26.01 -10.00
CA VAL A 43 -4.62 -26.50 -9.34
C VAL A 43 -4.98 -27.21 -8.04
N ASN A 44 -4.05 -28.02 -7.55
CA ASN A 44 -4.12 -28.73 -6.26
C ASN A 44 -2.69 -28.82 -5.67
N SER A 45 -2.47 -29.66 -4.66
CA SER A 45 -1.18 -29.84 -3.99
C SER A 45 -0.08 -30.38 -4.91
N GLU A 46 -0.46 -31.11 -5.97
CA GLU A 46 0.43 -31.80 -6.91
C GLU A 46 0.63 -31.04 -8.22
N LEU A 47 -0.35 -30.23 -8.65
CA LEU A 47 -0.34 -29.48 -9.92
C LEU A 47 -0.08 -27.98 -9.71
N VAL A 48 0.94 -27.44 -10.38
CA VAL A 48 1.26 -26.01 -10.47
C VAL A 48 1.07 -25.53 -11.90
N ASN A 49 0.40 -24.40 -12.10
CA ASN A 49 0.22 -23.79 -13.42
C ASN A 49 1.12 -22.56 -13.56
N ILE A 50 1.85 -22.45 -14.68
CA ILE A 50 2.73 -21.31 -14.99
C ILE A 50 2.30 -20.70 -16.32
N TYR A 51 1.96 -19.42 -16.31
CA TYR A 51 1.60 -18.66 -17.51
C TYR A 51 2.74 -17.73 -17.91
N THR A 52 3.30 -17.93 -19.11
CA THR A 52 4.34 -17.08 -19.69
C THR A 52 3.71 -15.97 -20.52
N PHE A 53 4.04 -14.71 -20.26
CA PHE A 53 3.57 -13.56 -21.05
C PHE A 53 4.75 -12.79 -21.65
N ASN A 54 4.57 -12.28 -22.87
CA ASN A 54 5.53 -11.43 -23.59
C ASN A 54 5.08 -9.96 -23.63
N HIS A 55 5.85 -9.07 -23.00
CA HIS A 55 5.54 -7.64 -22.90
C HIS A 55 6.64 -6.79 -23.50
N THR A 56 6.36 -6.17 -24.65
CA THR A 56 7.25 -5.19 -25.27
C THR A 56 7.13 -3.85 -24.55
N VAL A 57 8.18 -3.47 -23.81
CA VAL A 57 8.32 -2.15 -23.20
C VAL A 57 9.03 -1.24 -24.20
N THR A 58 8.51 -0.04 -24.45
CA THR A 58 9.19 0.96 -25.29
C THR A 58 9.44 2.23 -24.49
N ARG A 59 10.56 2.91 -24.77
CA ARG A 59 10.96 4.11 -24.02
C ARG A 59 9.92 5.24 -24.10
N ASN A 60 9.23 5.37 -25.24
CA ASN A 60 8.30 6.47 -25.51
C ASN A 60 6.83 6.14 -25.16
N ARG A 61 6.51 4.91 -24.76
CA ARG A 61 5.14 4.47 -24.43
C ARG A 61 5.18 3.53 -23.23
N THR A 62 4.79 4.05 -22.07
CA THR A 62 4.64 3.34 -20.81
C THR A 62 3.22 2.75 -20.72
N GLU A 63 3.08 1.42 -20.74
CA GLU A 63 1.79 0.72 -20.70
C GLU A 63 1.59 -0.05 -19.40
N GLY A 64 0.54 0.26 -18.61
CA GLY A 64 0.26 -0.50 -17.40
C GLY A 64 -0.15 -1.94 -17.71
N VAL A 65 0.35 -2.90 -16.95
CA VAL A 65 -0.08 -4.30 -17.01
C VAL A 65 -0.82 -4.64 -15.72
N ARG A 66 -2.01 -5.23 -15.83
CA ARG A 66 -2.88 -5.54 -14.69
C ARG A 66 -3.23 -7.03 -14.67
N VAL A 67 -2.91 -7.68 -13.57
CA VAL A 67 -3.28 -9.07 -13.30
C VAL A 67 -4.59 -9.07 -12.52
N SER A 68 -5.61 -9.73 -13.06
CA SER A 68 -6.93 -9.92 -12.43
C SER A 68 -7.16 -11.40 -12.19
N VAL A 69 -7.45 -11.76 -10.94
CA VAL A 69 -7.72 -13.15 -10.55
C VAL A 69 -8.98 -13.25 -9.71
N ASN A 70 -9.72 -14.34 -9.88
CA ASN A 70 -10.96 -14.61 -9.17
C ASN A 70 -11.06 -16.10 -8.83
N VAL A 71 -11.26 -16.42 -7.55
CA VAL A 71 -11.34 -17.82 -7.09
C VAL A 71 -12.79 -18.25 -6.96
N LEU A 72 -13.15 -19.30 -7.71
CA LEU A 72 -14.53 -19.77 -7.83
C LEU A 72 -14.90 -20.67 -6.64
N ASN A 73 -14.00 -21.57 -6.22
CA ASN A 73 -14.24 -22.50 -5.12
C ASN A 73 -13.88 -21.88 -3.76
N LYS A 74 -14.86 -21.78 -2.85
CA LYS A 74 -14.65 -21.32 -1.45
C LYS A 74 -14.03 -22.43 -0.60
N GLN A 75 -12.73 -22.67 -0.72
CA GLN A 75 -12.01 -23.57 0.18
C GLN A 75 -11.49 -22.86 1.43
N LYS A 76 -11.67 -23.49 2.61
CA LYS A 76 -11.10 -23.05 3.89
C LYS A 76 -9.77 -23.80 4.14
N GLY A 77 -8.76 -23.11 4.66
CA GLY A 77 -7.49 -23.71 5.11
C GLY A 77 -6.35 -23.80 4.10
N ALA A 78 -6.62 -23.73 2.79
CA ALA A 78 -5.59 -23.79 1.73
C ALA A 78 -5.84 -22.74 0.64
N PRO A 79 -5.32 -21.50 0.78
CA PRO A 79 -5.50 -20.46 -0.22
C PRO A 79 -4.68 -20.73 -1.49
N LEU A 80 -5.13 -20.17 -2.62
CA LEU A 80 -4.31 -20.10 -3.83
C LEU A 80 -3.23 -19.05 -3.66
N LEU A 81 -2.00 -19.39 -4.04
CA LEU A 81 -0.86 -18.49 -4.08
C LEU A 81 -0.59 -18.10 -5.54
N PHE A 82 -0.63 -16.81 -5.82
CA PHE A 82 -0.25 -16.22 -7.10
C PHE A 82 1.11 -15.54 -6.91
N VAL A 83 2.08 -15.90 -7.75
CA VAL A 83 3.41 -15.28 -7.76
C VAL A 83 3.68 -14.75 -9.16
N VAL A 84 3.78 -13.43 -9.29
CA VAL A 84 4.14 -12.77 -10.53
C VAL A 84 5.63 -12.46 -10.52
N ARG A 85 6.39 -13.12 -11.40
CA ARG A 85 7.84 -12.90 -11.57
C ARG A 85 8.09 -12.00 -12.78
N GLN A 86 8.60 -10.81 -12.54
CA GLN A 86 9.05 -9.86 -13.55
C GLN A 86 10.60 -9.81 -13.58
N LYS A 87 11.18 -9.07 -14.54
CA LYS A 87 12.63 -8.94 -14.72
C LYS A 87 13.40 -8.46 -13.46
N GLU A 88 12.84 -7.50 -12.73
CA GLU A 88 13.49 -6.85 -11.58
C GLU A 88 12.61 -6.82 -10.31
N ALA A 89 11.46 -7.49 -10.34
CA ALA A 89 10.48 -7.47 -9.25
C ALA A 89 9.68 -8.77 -9.17
N VAL A 90 9.24 -9.11 -7.95
CA VAL A 90 8.31 -10.22 -7.70
C VAL A 90 7.13 -9.68 -6.89
N VAL A 91 5.91 -9.99 -7.32
CA VAL A 91 4.67 -9.64 -6.61
C VAL A 91 3.93 -10.93 -6.29
N SER A 92 3.88 -11.29 -5.01
CA SER A 92 3.17 -12.48 -4.52
C SER A 92 1.97 -12.11 -3.66
N PHE A 93 0.84 -12.79 -3.84
CA PHE A 93 -0.36 -12.59 -3.02
C PHE A 93 -1.21 -13.85 -2.98
N GLN A 94 -1.95 -14.01 -1.89
CA GLN A 94 -2.89 -15.12 -1.72
C GLN A 94 -4.31 -14.73 -2.14
N VAL A 95 -5.08 -15.70 -2.62
CA VAL A 95 -6.52 -15.56 -2.89
C VAL A 95 -7.27 -16.77 -2.29
N PRO A 96 -8.31 -16.57 -1.46
CA PRO A 96 -8.89 -15.28 -1.09
C PRO A 96 -7.93 -14.41 -0.27
N LEU A 97 -7.90 -13.12 -0.59
CA LEU A 97 -7.08 -12.11 0.09
C LEU A 97 -7.79 -11.72 1.38
N ILE A 98 -7.06 -11.75 2.49
CA ILE A 98 -7.56 -11.36 3.80
C ILE A 98 -6.92 -10.04 4.20
N LEU A 99 -7.70 -8.96 4.21
CA LEU A 99 -7.28 -7.66 4.74
C LEU A 99 -7.76 -7.51 6.19
N ARG A 100 -6.97 -6.84 7.02
CA ARG A 100 -7.30 -6.56 8.43
C ARG A 100 -7.61 -5.07 8.59
N GLY A 101 -8.81 -4.74 9.05
CA GLY A 101 -9.19 -3.38 9.43
C GLY A 101 -8.70 -3.01 10.83
N MET A 102 -9.25 -1.91 11.37
CA MET A 102 -9.11 -1.59 12.78
C MET A 102 -9.74 -2.71 13.62
N PHE A 103 -9.29 -2.84 14.87
CA PHE A 103 -9.78 -3.88 15.79
C PHE A 103 -9.66 -5.32 15.23
N GLN A 104 -8.66 -5.56 14.37
CA GLN A 104 -8.31 -6.86 13.78
C GLN A 104 -9.41 -7.55 12.94
N ARG A 105 -10.47 -6.82 12.56
CA ARG A 105 -11.56 -7.33 11.71
C ARG A 105 -11.05 -7.85 10.37
N LYS A 106 -11.41 -9.09 10.01
CA LYS A 106 -10.95 -9.79 8.81
C LYS A 106 -11.95 -9.57 7.66
N TYR A 107 -11.46 -9.09 6.52
CA TYR A 107 -12.22 -8.88 5.28
C TYR A 107 -11.68 -9.79 4.19
N LEU A 108 -12.56 -10.58 3.57
CA LEU A 108 -12.18 -11.64 2.63
C LEU A 108 -12.60 -11.26 1.20
N TYR A 109 -11.64 -11.28 0.28
CA TYR A 109 -11.86 -10.94 -1.13
C TYR A 109 -11.49 -12.11 -2.05
N GLN A 110 -12.49 -12.66 -2.76
CA GLN A 110 -12.30 -13.73 -3.75
C GLN A 110 -11.72 -13.24 -5.08
N LYS A 111 -11.97 -11.97 -5.41
CA LYS A 111 -11.42 -11.29 -6.59
C LYS A 111 -10.36 -10.28 -6.16
N VAL A 112 -9.18 -10.39 -6.75
CA VAL A 112 -8.02 -9.54 -6.46
C VAL A 112 -7.45 -9.02 -7.78
N GLU A 113 -7.06 -7.75 -7.81
CA GLU A 113 -6.39 -7.15 -8.97
C GLU A 113 -5.13 -6.41 -8.53
N ARG A 114 -4.06 -6.58 -9.30
CA ARG A 114 -2.74 -6.01 -9.04
C ARG A 114 -2.22 -5.40 -10.33
N THR A 115 -1.87 -4.12 -10.32
CA THR A 115 -1.05 -3.54 -11.38
C THR A 115 0.40 -3.94 -11.14
N LEU A 116 1.13 -4.28 -12.21
CA LEU A 116 2.54 -4.65 -12.16
C LEU A 116 3.42 -3.40 -12.27
N CYS A 117 4.51 -3.35 -11.51
CA CYS A 117 5.44 -2.22 -11.60
C CYS A 117 6.23 -2.33 -12.91
N GLN A 118 6.69 -1.20 -13.45
CA GLN A 118 7.43 -1.21 -14.71
C GLN A 118 8.89 -0.82 -14.46
N PRO A 119 9.84 -1.76 -14.54
CA PRO A 119 11.24 -1.42 -14.47
C PRO A 119 11.63 -0.53 -15.66
N PRO A 120 12.46 0.51 -15.46
CA PRO A 120 12.85 1.42 -16.54
C PRO A 120 13.70 0.69 -17.58
N THR A 121 13.29 0.69 -18.85
CA THR A 121 14.14 0.16 -19.94
C THR A 121 15.12 1.23 -20.44
N LYS A 122 16.37 0.81 -20.69
CA LYS A 122 17.42 1.66 -21.28
C LYS A 122 17.37 1.67 -22.82
N ASN A 123 16.74 0.66 -23.41
CA ASN A 123 16.65 0.47 -24.86
C ASN A 123 15.44 1.22 -25.42
N GLU A 124 15.42 1.49 -26.73
CA GLU A 124 14.25 2.10 -27.39
C GLU A 124 13.01 1.19 -27.30
N SER A 125 13.24 -0.11 -27.45
CA SER A 125 12.26 -1.18 -27.30
C SER A 125 12.96 -2.42 -26.71
N GLU A 126 12.31 -3.08 -25.76
CA GLU A 126 12.79 -4.31 -25.13
C GLU A 126 11.59 -5.27 -24.94
N VAL A 127 11.69 -6.48 -25.49
CA VAL A 127 10.73 -7.55 -25.19
C VAL A 127 11.12 -8.16 -23.85
N GLN A 128 10.29 -7.93 -22.84
CA GLN A 128 10.46 -8.49 -21.50
C GLN A 128 9.45 -9.64 -21.29
N PHE A 129 9.86 -10.68 -20.58
CA PHE A 129 8.98 -11.76 -20.18
C PHE A 129 8.60 -11.60 -18.71
N PHE A 130 7.35 -11.95 -18.38
CA PHE A 130 6.95 -12.17 -17.00
C PHE A 130 6.12 -13.45 -16.90
N TYR A 131 6.11 -14.02 -15.70
CA TYR A 131 5.46 -15.29 -15.42
C TYR A 131 4.43 -15.09 -14.31
N VAL A 132 3.28 -15.75 -14.43
CA VAL A 132 2.30 -15.88 -13.34
C VAL A 132 2.28 -17.34 -12.92
N ASP A 133 2.81 -17.64 -11.75
CA ASP A 133 2.76 -18.98 -11.15
C ASP A 133 1.53 -19.06 -10.24
N VAL A 134 0.77 -20.15 -10.35
CA VAL A 134 -0.42 -20.42 -9.54
C VAL A 134 -0.29 -21.78 -8.87
N SER A 135 -0.44 -21.81 -7.55
CA SER A 135 -0.33 -23.04 -6.75
C SER A 135 -1.23 -23.02 -5.52
N THR A 136 -1.48 -24.19 -4.93
CA THR A 136 -2.11 -24.33 -3.61
C THR A 136 -1.49 -25.51 -2.86
N LEU A 137 -1.79 -25.62 -1.57
CA LEU A 137 -1.52 -26.81 -0.75
C LEU A 137 -2.78 -27.69 -0.59
N SER A 138 -3.90 -27.33 -1.23
CA SER A 138 -5.13 -28.12 -1.13
C SER A 138 -5.03 -29.46 -1.87
N PRO A 139 -5.40 -30.59 -1.24
CA PRO A 139 -5.51 -31.87 -1.93
C PRO A 139 -6.70 -31.94 -2.91
N VAL A 140 -7.61 -30.96 -2.89
CA VAL A 140 -8.80 -30.90 -3.75
C VAL A 140 -8.66 -29.79 -4.78
N ASN A 141 -8.95 -30.10 -6.04
CA ASN A 141 -8.92 -29.14 -7.15
C ASN A 141 -9.61 -27.82 -6.81
N THR A 142 -8.88 -26.73 -6.97
CA THR A 142 -9.34 -25.37 -6.74
C THR A 142 -9.37 -24.61 -8.06
N THR A 143 -10.58 -24.36 -8.56
CA THR A 143 -10.81 -23.65 -9.82
C THR A 143 -10.68 -22.13 -9.63
N TYR A 144 -9.93 -21.48 -10.52
CA TYR A 144 -9.75 -20.03 -10.55
C TYR A 144 -9.89 -19.48 -11.97
N GLN A 145 -10.06 -18.16 -12.05
CA GLN A 145 -9.99 -17.38 -13.28
C GLN A 145 -8.77 -16.47 -13.21
N LEU A 146 -7.98 -16.42 -14.28
CA LEU A 146 -6.85 -15.51 -14.46
C LEU A 146 -7.05 -14.74 -15.78
N ARG A 147 -6.95 -13.41 -15.73
CA ARG A 147 -6.88 -12.55 -16.90
C ARG A 147 -5.80 -11.51 -16.68
N VAL A 148 -4.92 -11.32 -17.67
CA VAL A 148 -3.94 -10.23 -17.66
C VAL A 148 -4.31 -9.25 -18.76
N SER A 149 -4.48 -7.97 -18.40
CA SER A 149 -4.92 -6.93 -19.31
C SER A 149 -3.93 -5.76 -19.39
N ARG A 150 -3.93 -5.06 -20.51
CA ARG A 150 -3.23 -3.77 -20.64
C ARG A 150 -4.10 -2.65 -20.07
N MET A 151 -3.47 -1.55 -19.66
CA MET A 151 -4.13 -0.34 -19.18
C MET A 151 -3.82 0.80 -20.16
N ASP A 152 -4.82 1.19 -20.96
CA ASP A 152 -4.67 2.22 -22.00
C ASP A 152 -4.23 3.57 -21.41
N ASP A 153 -4.85 3.99 -20.30
CA ASP A 153 -4.61 5.27 -19.62
C ASP A 153 -3.73 5.12 -18.36
N PHE A 154 -2.63 4.37 -18.43
CA PHE A 154 -1.72 4.21 -17.29
C PHE A 154 -0.91 5.48 -16.97
N VAL A 155 -0.71 6.37 -17.94
CA VAL A 155 0.02 7.64 -17.78
C VAL A 155 -0.96 8.80 -17.71
N LEU A 156 -0.98 9.50 -16.58
CA LEU A 156 -1.80 10.69 -16.35
C LEU A 156 -1.26 11.88 -17.15
N ARG A 157 -2.17 12.65 -17.76
CA ARG A 157 -1.86 13.86 -18.52
C ARG A 157 -2.22 15.12 -17.76
N THR A 158 -1.52 16.22 -18.06
CA THR A 158 -1.73 17.51 -17.39
C THR A 158 -2.98 18.19 -17.92
N GLY A 159 -3.90 18.58 -17.04
CA GLY A 159 -5.17 19.24 -17.38
C GLY A 159 -6.30 18.28 -17.79
N GLU A 160 -6.00 17.00 -18.03
CA GLU A 160 -7.01 15.97 -18.34
C GLU A 160 -7.51 15.31 -17.05
N GLN A 161 -8.83 15.08 -16.96
CA GLN A 161 -9.45 14.39 -15.83
C GLN A 161 -9.67 12.91 -16.16
N PHE A 162 -8.93 12.04 -15.50
CA PHE A 162 -9.06 10.58 -15.64
C PHE A 162 -9.92 10.00 -14.51
N SER A 163 -10.80 9.03 -14.80
CA SER A 163 -11.73 8.44 -13.81
C SER A 163 -11.72 6.92 -13.80
N PHE A 164 -11.71 6.31 -12.61
CA PHE A 164 -11.61 4.87 -12.40
C PHE A 164 -12.36 4.39 -11.15
N ASN A 165 -12.58 3.07 -11.06
CA ASN A 165 -13.17 2.39 -9.90
C ASN A 165 -12.12 1.54 -9.17
N THR A 166 -12.06 1.61 -7.84
CA THR A 166 -11.11 0.82 -7.03
C THR A 166 -11.78 0.25 -5.78
N THR A 167 -11.23 -0.85 -5.26
CA THR A 167 -11.62 -1.50 -3.99
C THR A 167 -10.35 -1.78 -3.16
N ALA A 168 -10.49 -2.23 -1.92
CA ALA A 168 -9.33 -2.53 -1.06
C ALA A 168 -8.47 -3.69 -1.61
N ALA A 169 -9.07 -4.65 -2.32
CA ALA A 169 -8.39 -5.77 -2.99
C ALA A 169 -8.09 -5.52 -4.48
N GLN A 170 -8.45 -4.34 -4.99
CA GLN A 170 -8.18 -3.90 -6.36
C GLN A 170 -7.66 -2.46 -6.33
N PRO A 171 -6.52 -2.22 -5.65
CA PRO A 171 -5.86 -0.92 -5.64
C PRO A 171 -5.45 -0.52 -7.06
N GLN A 172 -5.28 0.78 -7.30
CA GLN A 172 -4.81 1.28 -8.59
C GLN A 172 -3.70 2.30 -8.40
N TYR A 173 -2.76 2.33 -9.32
CA TYR A 173 -1.80 3.41 -9.45
C TYR A 173 -1.53 3.74 -10.92
N PHE A 174 -1.09 4.98 -11.14
CA PHE A 174 -0.86 5.56 -12.46
C PHE A 174 0.43 6.36 -12.44
N LYS A 175 1.20 6.34 -13.54
CA LYS A 175 2.41 7.17 -13.68
C LYS A 175 2.01 8.60 -14.04
N TYR A 176 2.71 9.58 -13.50
CA TYR A 176 2.76 10.94 -14.04
C TYR A 176 4.21 11.32 -14.34
N GLU A 177 4.44 12.06 -15.41
CA GLU A 177 5.75 12.57 -15.81
C GLU A 177 5.68 14.09 -15.96
N PHE A 178 6.64 14.80 -15.37
CA PHE A 178 6.67 16.26 -15.38
C PHE A 178 6.97 16.79 -16.79
N PRO A 179 6.09 17.61 -17.39
CA PRO A 179 6.39 18.27 -18.65
C PRO A 179 7.63 19.17 -18.56
N GLU A 180 8.27 19.43 -19.70
CA GLU A 180 9.37 20.40 -19.78
C GLU A 180 8.93 21.79 -19.27
N GLY A 181 9.81 22.44 -18.50
CA GLY A 181 9.53 23.74 -17.88
C GLY A 181 8.46 23.73 -16.77
N VAL A 182 8.08 22.57 -16.22
CA VAL A 182 7.15 22.47 -15.10
C VAL A 182 7.86 21.91 -13.86
N ASP A 183 8.06 22.77 -12.85
CA ASP A 183 8.76 22.40 -11.61
C ASP A 183 7.82 21.95 -10.49
N SER A 184 6.52 22.24 -10.58
CA SER A 184 5.54 21.79 -9.59
C SER A 184 4.14 21.60 -10.16
N VAL A 185 3.47 20.57 -9.63
CA VAL A 185 2.10 20.19 -10.00
C VAL A 185 1.25 19.93 -8.75
N ILE A 186 -0.06 20.01 -8.90
CA ILE A 186 -1.05 19.65 -7.88
C ILE A 186 -1.80 18.42 -8.40
N VAL A 187 -1.66 17.30 -7.69
CA VAL A 187 -2.44 16.09 -7.91
C VAL A 187 -3.72 16.21 -7.10
N LYS A 188 -4.83 16.48 -7.78
CA LYS A 188 -6.16 16.62 -7.18
C LYS A 188 -6.97 15.35 -7.44
N VAL A 189 -7.44 14.71 -6.36
CA VAL A 189 -8.28 13.52 -6.45
C VAL A 189 -9.65 13.82 -5.87
N THR A 190 -10.71 13.40 -6.55
CA THR A 190 -12.10 13.72 -6.18
C THR A 190 -13.04 12.54 -6.33
N SER A 191 -14.08 12.48 -5.50
CA SER A 191 -15.19 11.53 -5.58
C SER A 191 -16.52 12.23 -5.34
N ASN A 192 -17.57 11.69 -5.95
CA ASN A 192 -18.95 12.10 -5.67
C ASN A 192 -19.46 11.52 -4.32
N LYS A 193 -18.87 10.43 -3.83
CA LYS A 193 -19.22 9.77 -2.57
C LYS A 193 -18.21 10.08 -1.47
N ALA A 194 -18.68 10.22 -0.23
CA ALA A 194 -17.80 10.43 0.93
C ALA A 194 -17.08 9.15 1.37
N PHE A 195 -17.80 8.03 1.34
CA PHE A 195 -17.32 6.71 1.73
C PHE A 195 -17.44 5.73 0.55
N PRO A 196 -16.60 4.68 0.47
CA PRO A 196 -15.61 4.27 1.48
C PRO A 196 -14.41 5.23 1.62
N CYS A 197 -13.73 5.24 2.75
CA CYS A 197 -12.47 5.96 2.96
C CYS A 197 -11.39 5.46 1.98
N SER A 198 -10.45 6.33 1.61
CA SER A 198 -9.37 5.99 0.68
C SER A 198 -8.11 6.80 0.97
N VAL A 199 -6.94 6.23 0.72
CA VAL A 199 -5.65 6.93 0.76
C VAL A 199 -5.15 7.17 -0.65
N ILE A 200 -4.56 8.35 -0.85
CA ILE A 200 -3.75 8.72 -2.02
C ILE A 200 -2.31 8.79 -1.52
N SER A 201 -1.37 8.20 -2.23
CA SER A 201 0.06 8.26 -1.95
C SER A 201 0.82 8.61 -3.23
N ILE A 202 1.80 9.51 -3.11
CA ILE A 202 2.71 9.91 -4.19
C ILE A 202 4.06 9.25 -3.92
N GLN A 203 4.42 8.29 -4.77
CA GLN A 203 5.62 7.45 -4.63
C GLN A 203 6.54 7.62 -5.84
N ASP A 204 7.84 7.36 -5.69
CA ASP A 204 8.78 7.36 -6.83
C ASP A 204 8.46 6.21 -7.80
N VAL A 205 8.95 6.29 -9.03
CA VAL A 205 8.80 5.26 -10.08
C VAL A 205 9.81 4.13 -9.83
N LEU A 206 9.66 3.46 -8.70
CA LEU A 206 10.51 2.36 -8.23
C LEU A 206 9.67 1.13 -7.89
N CYS A 207 10.25 -0.06 -8.09
CA CYS A 207 9.70 -1.33 -7.64
C CYS A 207 10.27 -1.70 -6.25
N PRO A 208 9.49 -2.26 -5.32
CA PRO A 208 8.05 -2.51 -5.39
C PRO A 208 7.21 -1.25 -5.05
N VAL A 209 6.02 -1.15 -5.64
CA VAL A 209 5.04 -0.10 -5.32
C VAL A 209 4.23 -0.50 -4.08
N TYR A 210 4.01 0.43 -3.15
CA TYR A 210 3.22 0.19 -1.94
C TYR A 210 1.76 0.59 -2.15
N ASP A 211 0.95 -0.37 -2.54
CA ASP A 211 -0.45 -0.23 -2.98
C ASP A 211 -1.44 -1.05 -2.14
N LEU A 212 -1.05 -1.54 -0.95
CA LEU A 212 -1.93 -2.24 -0.01
C LEU A 212 -2.35 -1.34 1.16
N ASP A 213 -3.50 -1.66 1.76
CA ASP A 213 -4.08 -0.92 2.89
C ASP A 213 -3.05 -0.68 4.02
N ASN A 214 -2.24 -1.70 4.31
CA ASN A 214 -1.24 -1.71 5.37
C ASN A 214 0.09 -1.02 5.01
N ASN A 215 0.46 -0.83 3.74
CA ASN A 215 1.78 -0.29 3.35
C ASN A 215 1.76 1.04 2.58
N VAL A 216 0.63 1.43 1.99
CA VAL A 216 0.51 2.64 1.14
C VAL A 216 0.89 3.95 1.84
N ALA A 217 0.89 3.97 3.18
CA ALA A 217 1.25 5.11 4.02
C ALA A 217 2.72 5.10 4.51
N PHE A 218 3.54 4.11 4.14
CA PHE A 218 4.92 4.01 4.62
C PHE A 218 5.95 4.77 3.77
N ILE A 219 5.68 4.97 2.48
CA ILE A 219 6.61 5.63 1.55
C ILE A 219 5.91 6.80 0.86
N GLY A 220 6.65 7.89 0.69
CA GLY A 220 6.23 9.07 -0.05
C GLY A 220 5.25 9.97 0.70
N MET A 221 4.60 10.86 -0.03
CA MET A 221 3.61 11.79 0.53
C MET A 221 2.21 11.21 0.40
N TYR A 222 1.49 11.03 1.51
CA TYR A 222 0.14 10.47 1.49
C TYR A 222 -0.91 11.38 2.16
N GLN A 223 -2.18 11.21 1.74
CA GLN A 223 -3.35 11.83 2.36
C GLN A 223 -4.52 10.82 2.40
N THR A 224 -5.25 10.80 3.50
CA THR A 224 -6.58 10.17 3.60
C THR A 224 -7.66 11.10 3.02
N MET A 225 -8.62 10.58 2.26
CA MET A 225 -9.78 11.34 1.78
C MET A 225 -11.12 10.63 1.93
N THR A 226 -12.14 11.44 2.24
CA THR A 226 -13.54 11.10 2.00
C THR A 226 -13.95 11.49 0.57
N LYS A 227 -14.16 12.79 0.29
CA LYS A 227 -14.57 13.27 -1.05
C LYS A 227 -13.44 13.84 -1.90
N LYS A 228 -12.41 14.47 -1.31
CA LYS A 228 -11.38 15.21 -2.04
C LYS A 228 -10.03 15.16 -1.31
N ALA A 229 -8.94 15.10 -2.07
CA ALA A 229 -7.57 15.34 -1.62
C ALA A 229 -6.80 16.18 -2.65
N ALA A 230 -5.74 16.84 -2.20
CA ALA A 230 -4.84 17.58 -3.07
C ALA A 230 -3.41 17.53 -2.49
N ILE A 231 -2.48 16.97 -3.26
CA ILE A 231 -1.06 16.90 -2.91
C ILE A 231 -0.30 17.75 -3.92
N THR A 232 0.46 18.73 -3.43
CA THR A 232 1.39 19.49 -4.27
C THR A 232 2.70 18.73 -4.34
N VAL A 233 3.22 18.51 -5.54
CA VAL A 233 4.42 17.72 -5.82
C VAL A 233 5.43 18.63 -6.52
N GLN A 234 6.68 18.62 -6.08
CA GLN A 234 7.77 19.34 -6.77
C GLN A 234 8.61 18.34 -7.57
N ARG A 235 9.02 18.75 -8.77
CA ARG A 235 9.82 17.93 -9.69
C ARG A 235 11.15 17.49 -9.08
N LYS A 236 11.80 18.39 -8.34
CA LYS A 236 13.10 18.16 -7.69
C LYS A 236 13.09 17.03 -6.65
N ASP A 237 11.91 16.68 -6.11
CA ASP A 237 11.74 15.66 -5.08
C ASP A 237 11.73 14.24 -5.69
N PHE A 238 11.74 14.12 -7.03
CA PHE A 238 11.62 12.85 -7.78
C PHE A 238 12.73 12.73 -8.85
N PRO A 239 13.75 11.86 -8.65
CA PRO A 239 14.91 11.78 -9.56
C PRO A 239 14.53 11.36 -10.98
N SER A 240 13.47 10.57 -11.12
CA SER A 240 12.95 10.05 -12.38
C SER A 240 12.14 11.10 -13.18
N ASN A 241 12.05 12.36 -12.73
CA ASN A 241 11.12 13.39 -13.24
C ASN A 241 9.67 12.89 -13.37
N SER A 242 9.31 11.89 -12.58
CA SER A 242 8.04 11.17 -12.65
C SER A 242 7.72 10.53 -11.30
N PHE A 243 6.45 10.25 -11.06
CA PHE A 243 5.96 9.62 -9.82
C PHE A 243 4.74 8.73 -10.09
N TYR A 244 4.47 7.81 -9.19
CA TYR A 244 3.20 7.07 -9.16
C TYR A 244 2.18 7.77 -8.25
N VAL A 245 0.97 7.96 -8.76
CA VAL A 245 -0.23 8.31 -7.97
C VAL A 245 -0.90 7.01 -7.57
N VAL A 246 -0.63 6.55 -6.35
CA VAL A 246 -1.19 5.31 -5.78
C VAL A 246 -2.47 5.62 -5.02
N VAL A 247 -3.52 4.81 -5.25
CA VAL A 247 -4.84 5.03 -4.70
C VAL A 247 -5.42 3.71 -4.18
N VAL A 248 -5.70 3.69 -2.87
CA VAL A 248 -6.14 2.49 -2.13
C VAL A 248 -7.40 2.81 -1.34
N VAL A 249 -8.44 1.98 -1.49
CA VAL A 249 -9.65 2.07 -0.65
C VAL A 249 -9.38 1.39 0.68
N LYS A 250 -9.72 2.07 1.78
CA LYS A 250 -9.59 1.53 3.13
C LYS A 250 -10.72 0.56 3.44
N THR A 251 -10.38 -0.56 4.09
CA THR A 251 -11.31 -1.56 4.62
C THR A 251 -12.38 -0.94 5.54
N GLU A 252 -12.02 0.08 6.32
CA GLU A 252 -12.95 0.79 7.22
C GLU A 252 -12.90 2.31 7.06
N ASP A 253 -14.00 2.98 7.41
CA ASP A 253 -14.18 4.43 7.23
C ASP A 253 -13.55 5.28 8.34
N GLN A 254 -13.25 4.68 9.49
CA GLN A 254 -12.62 5.35 10.63
C GLN A 254 -11.22 5.89 10.29
N ALA A 255 -10.52 5.30 9.32
CA ALA A 255 -9.25 5.83 8.80
C ALA A 255 -9.38 7.25 8.18
N CYS A 256 -10.60 7.71 7.88
CA CYS A 256 -10.92 9.06 7.44
C CYS A 256 -11.84 9.82 8.44
N GLY A 257 -11.94 9.36 9.69
CA GLY A 257 -12.86 9.91 10.69
C GLY A 257 -14.34 9.56 10.47
N GLY A 258 -14.64 8.52 9.67
CA GLY A 258 -16.00 7.97 9.56
C GLY A 258 -16.46 7.28 10.84
N SER A 259 -17.78 7.13 10.98
CA SER A 259 -18.38 6.43 12.12
C SER A 259 -18.02 4.94 12.14
N LEU A 260 -17.84 4.39 13.34
CA LEU A 260 -17.76 2.95 13.54
C LEU A 260 -19.15 2.33 13.35
N PRO A 261 -19.33 1.37 12.43
CA PRO A 261 -20.55 0.61 12.37
C PRO A 261 -20.58 -0.42 13.53
N PHE A 262 -21.67 -0.38 14.30
CA PHE A 262 -21.98 -1.38 15.33
C PHE A 262 -22.44 -2.69 14.68
N TYR A 263 -21.47 -3.48 14.21
CA TYR A 263 -21.68 -4.88 13.90
C TYR A 263 -21.27 -5.75 15.10
N PRO A 264 -22.05 -6.78 15.48
CA PRO A 264 -21.61 -7.77 16.44
C PRO A 264 -20.36 -8.45 15.87
N PHE A 265 -19.25 -8.38 16.61
CA PHE A 265 -18.02 -9.06 16.24
C PHE A 265 -18.17 -10.54 16.59
N ILE A 266 -18.30 -11.38 15.56
CA ILE A 266 -18.13 -12.82 15.69
C ILE A 266 -16.68 -13.10 15.35
N GLU A 267 -15.95 -13.71 16.28
CA GLU A 267 -14.56 -14.09 16.04
C GLU A 267 -14.47 -15.09 14.87
N ASP A 268 -13.44 -14.93 14.05
CA ASP A 268 -13.10 -15.75 12.87
C ASP A 268 -14.10 -15.85 11.70
N GLU A 269 -15.29 -15.25 11.78
CA GLU A 269 -16.16 -15.05 10.61
C GLU A 269 -15.72 -13.82 9.79
N PRO A 270 -15.28 -13.96 8.53
CA PRO A 270 -14.88 -12.83 7.70
C PRO A 270 -16.11 -12.01 7.27
N VAL A 271 -16.03 -10.69 7.42
CA VAL A 271 -17.15 -9.79 7.08
C VAL A 271 -17.21 -9.60 5.56
N ASP A 272 -18.32 -10.03 4.94
CA ASP A 272 -18.63 -9.68 3.55
C ASP A 272 -19.11 -8.22 3.47
N GLN A 273 -18.25 -7.35 2.91
CA GLN A 273 -18.58 -5.94 2.67
C GLN A 273 -19.25 -5.70 1.30
N GLY A 274 -19.47 -6.75 0.51
CA GLY A 274 -20.02 -6.65 -0.84
C GLY A 274 -19.22 -5.68 -1.72
N HIS A 275 -19.94 -4.87 -2.51
CA HIS A 275 -19.36 -3.93 -3.48
C HIS A 275 -18.85 -2.63 -2.80
N ARG A 276 -17.95 -2.72 -1.81
CA ARG A 276 -17.24 -1.57 -1.21
C ARG A 276 -16.20 -1.01 -2.18
N GLN A 277 -16.69 -0.38 -3.23
CA GLN A 277 -15.91 0.25 -4.30
C GLN A 277 -16.06 1.77 -4.28
N LYS A 278 -15.05 2.46 -4.79
CA LYS A 278 -15.04 3.92 -4.93
C LYS A 278 -14.71 4.33 -6.35
N THR A 279 -15.59 5.13 -6.95
CA THR A 279 -15.32 5.86 -8.19
C THR A 279 -14.56 7.13 -7.85
N LEU A 280 -13.40 7.29 -8.46
CA LEU A 280 -12.46 8.38 -8.22
C LEU A 280 -12.05 9.02 -9.54
N SER A 281 -11.82 10.33 -9.51
CA SER A 281 -11.29 11.09 -10.63
C SER A 281 -10.03 11.81 -10.20
N VAL A 282 -8.94 11.65 -10.96
CA VAL A 282 -7.66 12.32 -10.78
C VAL A 282 -7.52 13.40 -11.84
N LEU A 283 -7.02 14.57 -11.44
CA LEU A 283 -6.65 15.69 -12.29
C LEU A 283 -5.30 16.21 -11.82
N VAL A 284 -4.31 16.28 -12.72
CA VAL A 284 -3.01 16.89 -12.43
C VAL A 284 -2.94 18.24 -13.13
N SER A 285 -2.72 19.31 -12.37
CA SER A 285 -2.60 20.68 -12.89
C SER A 285 -1.28 21.32 -12.47
N ARG A 286 -0.73 22.25 -13.26
CA ARG A 286 0.44 23.03 -12.85
C ARG A 286 0.15 23.77 -11.54
N ALA A 287 1.13 23.81 -10.62
CA ALA A 287 1.03 24.64 -9.43
C ALA A 287 1.28 26.11 -9.81
N VAL A 288 0.57 27.04 -9.17
CA VAL A 288 0.81 28.48 -9.38
C VAL A 288 1.96 28.90 -8.48
N THR A 289 3.16 29.04 -9.06
CA THR A 289 4.30 29.68 -8.41
C THR A 289 4.11 31.19 -8.48
N CYS A 290 3.62 31.78 -7.39
CA CYS A 290 3.73 33.23 -7.19
C CYS A 290 5.21 33.56 -6.97
N GLU A 291 5.92 33.88 -8.05
CA GLU A 291 7.20 34.58 -7.94
C GLU A 291 6.94 35.94 -7.27
N CYS A 292 7.22 36.02 -5.97
CA CYS A 292 7.29 37.29 -5.28
C CYS A 292 8.57 37.99 -5.76
N GLY A 293 8.46 38.65 -6.93
CA GLY A 293 9.55 39.42 -7.49
C GLY A 293 10.02 40.44 -6.45
N ILE A 294 11.28 40.32 -6.02
CA ILE A 294 11.90 41.21 -5.04
C ILE A 294 12.21 42.55 -5.73
N GLY A 295 11.14 43.27 -6.08
CA GLY A 295 11.14 44.61 -6.67
C GLY A 295 11.44 45.68 -5.63
N GLY A 296 12.48 45.48 -4.81
CA GLY A 296 12.92 46.38 -3.75
C GLY A 296 13.62 47.63 -4.30
N ILE A 297 12.99 48.37 -5.20
CA ILE A 297 13.51 49.65 -5.70
C ILE A 297 13.21 50.74 -4.68
N LEU A 298 14.08 50.87 -3.68
CA LEU A 298 14.07 52.03 -2.77
C LEU A 298 14.62 53.27 -3.49
N ARG A 299 13.83 53.87 -4.37
CA ARG A 299 14.10 55.23 -4.89
C ARG A 299 13.30 56.24 -4.08
N LEU A 300 13.96 56.85 -3.11
CA LEU A 300 13.52 58.10 -2.50
C LEU A 300 13.51 59.22 -3.55
N PRO A 301 12.46 60.05 -3.62
CA PRO A 301 12.59 61.43 -4.04
C PRO A 301 12.45 62.37 -2.84
N PHE A 302 13.21 63.46 -2.89
CA PHE A 302 13.20 64.55 -1.93
C PHE A 302 11.80 65.14 -1.70
N TRP A 303 11.56 65.59 -0.47
CA TRP A 303 10.44 66.46 -0.11
C TRP A 303 10.48 67.78 -0.87
N PHE A 304 9.41 68.17 -1.57
CA PHE A 304 9.03 69.58 -1.74
C PHE A 304 7.51 69.76 -1.91
N VAL A 305 6.90 70.34 -0.85
CA VAL A 305 5.80 71.34 -0.85
C VAL A 305 4.46 71.03 -1.56
N SER A 306 3.43 70.85 -0.72
CA SER A 306 2.07 71.41 -0.79
C SER A 306 1.49 71.85 -2.16
N GLY A 307 0.43 71.17 -2.60
CA GLY A 307 -0.47 71.65 -3.65
C GLY A 307 -1.89 71.06 -3.54
N PHE A 308 -2.85 71.85 -3.03
CA PHE A 308 -4.27 71.48 -3.00
C PHE A 308 -4.86 71.31 -4.42
N ARG A 309 -5.62 70.23 -4.66
CA ARG A 309 -6.90 70.27 -5.40
C ARG A 309 -7.69 68.96 -5.24
N PRO A 310 -8.99 69.00 -4.92
CA PRO A 310 -9.85 67.82 -4.95
C PRO A 310 -10.38 67.58 -6.37
N CYS A 311 -10.23 66.36 -6.91
CA CYS A 311 -10.88 65.97 -8.17
C CYS A 311 -12.00 64.97 -7.90
N ARG A 312 -13.23 65.48 -7.78
CA ARG A 312 -14.45 64.68 -7.63
C ARG A 312 -15.10 64.48 -9.00
N GLN A 313 -15.03 63.28 -9.55
CA GLN A 313 -16.02 62.79 -10.51
C GLN A 313 -16.37 61.32 -10.27
N ARG A 314 -17.65 60.99 -10.47
CA ARG A 314 -18.19 59.63 -10.33
C ARG A 314 -18.06 58.89 -11.66
N LYS A 315 -17.70 57.61 -11.61
CA LYS A 315 -18.41 56.57 -12.38
C LYS A 315 -18.29 55.21 -11.70
N LYS A 316 -19.39 54.47 -11.67
CA LYS A 316 -19.49 53.12 -11.08
C LYS A 316 -18.96 52.11 -12.08
N SER A 317 -18.16 51.14 -11.64
CA SER A 317 -18.21 49.78 -12.20
C SER A 317 -17.70 48.76 -11.20
N LEU A 318 -18.49 47.69 -11.03
CA LEU A 318 -18.19 46.37 -10.46
C LEU A 318 -17.38 46.26 -9.16
N LEU A 319 -18.06 45.83 -8.08
CA LEU A 319 -17.39 45.11 -6.99
C LEU A 319 -16.91 43.74 -7.52
N VAL A 320 -15.62 43.48 -7.40
CA VAL A 320 -15.11 42.13 -7.08
C VAL A 320 -14.25 42.28 -5.83
N ALA A 321 -14.88 42.15 -4.67
CA ALA A 321 -14.19 42.20 -3.38
C ALA A 321 -13.67 40.80 -3.03
N VAL A 322 -12.46 40.46 -3.48
CA VAL A 322 -11.62 39.43 -2.87
C VAL A 322 -10.19 39.95 -2.80
N ASP A 323 -9.98 40.94 -1.94
CA ASP A 323 -8.67 41.16 -1.36
C ASP A 323 -8.78 40.92 0.15
N ARG A 324 -8.26 39.77 0.58
CA ARG A 324 -8.16 39.41 1.98
C ARG A 324 -6.75 38.93 2.22
N ALA A 325 -5.90 39.86 2.64
CA ALA A 325 -4.59 39.55 3.18
C ALA A 325 -4.71 38.39 4.19
N CYS A 326 -3.99 37.31 3.94
CA CYS A 326 -3.88 36.21 4.89
C CYS A 326 -2.92 36.66 6.00
N PRO A 327 -3.33 36.63 7.28
CA PRO A 327 -2.41 36.91 8.37
C PRO A 327 -1.39 35.79 8.46
N GLU A 328 -0.12 36.17 8.53
CA GLU A 328 1.00 35.28 8.77
C GLU A 328 0.87 34.61 10.14
N SER A 329 0.70 33.28 10.14
CA SER A 329 0.82 32.46 11.35
C SER A 329 1.89 31.41 11.11
N GLY A 330 3.08 31.68 11.63
CA GLY A 330 4.21 30.75 11.56
C GLY A 330 3.97 29.54 12.45
N HIS A 331 3.78 28.37 11.84
CA HIS A 331 4.05 27.09 12.49
C HIS A 331 5.22 26.41 11.77
N PRO A 332 6.30 26.03 12.49
CA PRO A 332 7.46 25.43 11.87
C PRO A 332 7.12 24.04 11.32
N ARG A 333 7.73 23.72 10.17
CA ARG A 333 7.68 22.39 9.58
C ARG A 333 8.41 21.42 10.50
N VAL A 334 7.76 20.34 10.92
CA VAL A 334 8.46 19.18 11.49
C VAL A 334 9.14 18.45 10.33
N LEU A 335 10.36 18.87 10.05
CA LEU A 335 11.31 18.08 9.27
C LEU A 335 11.83 16.97 10.20
N ALA A 336 11.87 15.73 9.72
CA ALA A 336 12.51 14.67 10.47
C ALA A 336 14.03 14.81 10.30
N ASP A 337 14.68 15.47 11.24
CA ASP A 337 16.14 15.59 11.24
C ASP A 337 16.79 14.23 11.54
N SER A 338 17.79 13.89 10.72
CA SER A 338 18.62 12.70 10.88
C SER A 338 19.54 12.84 12.09
N PHE A 339 19.37 12.00 13.11
CA PHE A 339 20.35 11.89 14.21
C PHE A 339 21.57 11.06 13.77
N PRO A 340 22.80 11.52 14.03
CA PRO A 340 24.01 10.77 13.68
C PRO A 340 24.31 9.70 14.74
N GLY A 341 24.27 8.42 14.35
CA GLY A 341 24.72 7.32 15.22
C GLY A 341 23.86 6.06 15.16
N SER A 342 23.87 5.36 14.03
CA SER A 342 23.36 3.99 13.94
C SER A 342 24.35 3.09 13.19
N SER A 343 24.69 1.96 13.79
CA SER A 343 25.44 0.86 13.17
C SER A 343 24.61 0.20 12.05
N PRO A 344 25.23 -0.49 11.08
CA PRO A 344 24.51 -1.00 9.92
C PRO A 344 23.40 -1.99 10.30
N TYR A 345 22.21 -1.78 9.73
CA TYR A 345 21.03 -2.60 9.99
C TYR A 345 21.17 -3.99 9.38
N GLU A 346 21.04 -5.00 10.23
CA GLU A 346 20.83 -6.39 9.82
C GLU A 346 19.36 -6.58 9.39
N GLY A 347 19.13 -7.35 8.32
CA GLY A 347 17.85 -7.38 7.62
C GLY A 347 16.79 -8.23 8.32
N TYR A 348 15.63 -7.62 8.63
CA TYR A 348 14.47 -8.36 9.14
C TYR A 348 13.76 -9.13 8.02
N ASN A 349 14.10 -10.42 7.93
CA ASN A 349 13.38 -11.42 7.15
C ASN A 349 12.08 -11.82 7.88
N TYR A 350 11.00 -12.14 7.16
CA TYR A 350 9.72 -12.53 7.79
C TYR A 350 9.18 -13.84 7.19
N GLY A 351 9.15 -14.89 8.01
CA GLY A 351 8.51 -16.16 7.66
C GLY A 351 9.14 -17.40 8.28
N SER A 352 8.83 -17.68 9.55
CA SER A 352 8.80 -19.06 10.06
C SER A 352 7.88 -19.17 11.26
N PHE A 353 7.27 -20.34 11.45
CA PHE A 353 6.48 -20.70 12.61
C PHE A 353 7.33 -21.64 13.47
N GLU A 354 7.67 -21.24 14.69
CA GLU A 354 8.35 -22.16 15.62
C GLU A 354 7.32 -22.95 16.43
N ASN A 355 7.42 -24.28 16.34
CA ASN A 355 6.80 -25.20 17.27
C ASN A 355 7.94 -26.06 17.84
N GLY A 356 8.26 -25.88 19.13
CA GLY A 356 9.54 -26.31 19.68
C GLY A 356 9.64 -27.82 19.96
N SER A 357 10.83 -28.39 19.71
CA SER A 357 11.37 -29.53 20.51
C SER A 357 12.86 -29.80 20.20
N GLY A 358 13.65 -30.08 21.26
CA GLY A 358 14.68 -31.13 21.23
C GLY A 358 16.05 -30.90 20.56
N SER A 359 16.92 -30.09 21.19
CA SER A 359 18.32 -30.43 21.55
C SER A 359 19.27 -31.22 20.57
N THR A 360 20.44 -30.66 20.24
CA THR A 360 21.80 -31.05 20.79
C THR A 360 22.99 -30.54 19.94
N GLY A 361 24.08 -30.12 20.63
CA GLY A 361 25.45 -29.99 20.08
C GLY A 361 25.77 -28.72 19.25
N SER A 362 26.95 -28.10 19.31
CA SER A 362 28.15 -28.35 20.14
C SER A 362 29.04 -27.10 20.26
N THR A 363 29.68 -26.97 21.43
CA THR A 363 31.02 -26.36 21.68
C THR A 363 31.43 -25.04 21.01
N ASP A 364 31.64 -24.02 21.85
CA ASP A 364 33.01 -23.54 22.14
C ASP A 364 33.06 -22.92 23.54
N GLY A 365 34.24 -22.88 24.16
CA GLY A 365 34.40 -22.23 25.47
C GLY A 365 35.85 -22.15 25.95
N LEU A 366 36.08 -21.30 26.97
CA LEU A 366 36.94 -21.53 28.15
C LEU A 366 37.24 -20.20 28.91
N VAL A 367 36.87 -20.15 30.21
CA VAL A 367 37.54 -19.44 31.35
C VAL A 367 37.71 -17.89 31.26
N GLY A 368 37.45 -17.03 32.26
CA GLY A 368 37.14 -17.15 33.70
C GLY A 368 37.82 -16.00 34.50
N SER A 369 37.54 -15.67 35.77
CA SER A 369 36.50 -16.03 36.75
C SER A 369 36.65 -15.16 38.03
N ALA A 370 35.64 -14.41 38.52
CA ALA A 370 35.69 -13.78 39.86
C ALA A 370 34.34 -13.30 40.46
N GLY A 371 34.04 -13.71 41.71
CA GLY A 371 33.34 -12.90 42.74
C GLY A 371 31.79 -12.87 42.73
N PRO A 372 31.11 -13.38 43.79
CA PRO A 372 29.66 -13.25 43.95
C PRO A 372 29.25 -11.95 44.66
N GLY A 373 28.06 -11.44 44.35
CA GLY A 373 27.41 -10.34 45.06
C GLY A 373 25.91 -10.58 45.17
N ASP A 374 25.44 -10.95 46.36
CA ASP A 374 24.02 -11.14 46.65
C ASP A 374 23.26 -9.82 46.65
N LEU A 375 22.23 -9.69 45.80
CA LEU A 375 21.14 -8.74 45.99
C LEU A 375 19.79 -9.38 45.64
N SER A 376 19.20 -9.99 46.66
CA SER A 376 17.78 -10.33 46.70
C SER A 376 16.91 -9.08 46.53
N TYR A 377 15.99 -9.08 45.58
CA TYR A 377 14.79 -8.23 45.64
C TYR A 377 13.51 -8.99 45.30
N ASN A 378 12.53 -8.83 46.19
CA ASN A 378 11.23 -9.48 46.18
C ASN A 378 10.41 -9.14 44.93
N TYR A 379 9.61 -10.10 44.48
CA TYR A 379 8.36 -9.80 43.79
C TYR A 379 7.42 -9.06 44.76
N GLN A 380 6.96 -7.87 44.39
CA GLN A 380 5.68 -7.36 44.87
C GLN A 380 4.75 -7.12 43.69
N ASP A 381 3.67 -7.87 43.70
CA ASP A 381 2.53 -7.77 42.81
C ASP A 381 1.77 -6.46 43.10
N HIS A 382 1.50 -5.66 42.08
CA HIS A 382 0.71 -4.45 42.21
C HIS A 382 -0.28 -4.29 41.06
N SER A 383 -1.54 -4.55 41.42
CA SER A 383 -2.77 -4.27 40.67
C SER A 383 -2.75 -2.90 39.99
N LEU A 384 -3.06 -2.88 38.68
CA LEU A 384 -3.31 -1.65 37.93
C LEU A 384 -4.82 -1.36 37.92
N ASP A 385 -5.20 -0.21 38.49
CA ASP A 385 -6.51 0.43 38.29
C ASP A 385 -6.31 1.94 38.01
N PRO A 386 -7.27 2.62 37.35
CA PRO A 386 -6.93 3.67 36.39
C PRO A 386 -6.95 5.11 36.92
N VAL A 387 -5.97 5.91 36.49
CA VAL A 387 -5.96 7.39 36.56
C VAL A 387 -5.30 7.93 35.28
N GLY A 388 -5.80 8.96 34.60
CA GLY A 388 -7.05 9.70 34.82
C GLY A 388 -7.26 10.76 33.73
N THR A 389 -8.52 11.06 33.42
CA THR A 389 -8.96 11.97 32.36
C THR A 389 -8.59 13.43 32.66
N ARG A 390 -8.10 14.19 31.67
CA ARG A 390 -8.18 15.68 31.67
C ARG A 390 -8.61 16.26 30.31
N PRO A 391 -9.27 17.44 30.30
CA PRO A 391 -10.27 17.74 29.29
C PRO A 391 -9.74 18.59 28.13
N ARG A 392 -10.40 18.50 26.97
CA ARG A 392 -10.35 19.54 25.93
C ARG A 392 -11.59 20.44 26.05
N LEU A 393 -11.37 21.75 26.02
CA LEU A 393 -12.44 22.75 26.04
C LEU A 393 -13.35 22.56 24.83
N GLY A 394 -14.65 22.43 25.08
CA GLY A 394 -15.67 22.63 24.05
C GLY A 394 -15.95 24.11 23.86
N LEU A 395 -16.02 24.57 22.62
CA LEU A 395 -16.52 25.89 22.27
C LEU A 395 -17.90 25.73 21.64
N HIS A 396 -18.95 25.76 22.47
CA HIS A 396 -20.34 25.78 22.01
C HIS A 396 -20.80 27.23 21.81
N GLU A 397 -21.58 27.42 20.74
CA GLU A 397 -22.61 28.45 20.53
C GLU A 397 -22.57 29.75 21.35
N LEU A 398 -22.26 30.86 20.67
CA LEU A 398 -22.76 32.19 21.04
C LEU A 398 -23.33 32.91 19.79
N CYS A 399 -24.58 32.57 19.45
CA CYS A 399 -25.43 33.35 18.54
C CYS A 399 -26.77 33.64 19.25
N GLY A 400 -26.76 34.62 20.16
CA GLY A 400 -27.95 35.20 20.79
C GLY A 400 -28.03 36.68 20.45
N GLY A 401 -29.17 37.13 19.90
CA GLY A 401 -29.30 38.45 19.30
C GLY A 401 -29.43 39.61 20.30
N GLY A 402 -29.04 40.81 19.85
CA GLY A 402 -29.31 42.09 20.51
C GLY A 402 -29.88 43.09 19.50
N ARG A 403 -31.00 43.74 19.86
CA ARG A 403 -31.63 44.81 19.07
C ARG A 403 -30.84 46.10 19.20
N LEU A 404 -30.66 46.83 18.09
CA LEU A 404 -31.27 48.15 17.86
C LEU A 404 -31.15 48.54 16.37
#